data_AF-A0A2V5V0W8-F1
#
_entry.id   AF-A0A2V5V0W8-F1
#
_cell.length_a   1.000
_cell.length_b   1.000
_cell.length_c   1.000
_cell.angle_alpha   90.00
_cell.angle_beta   90.00
_cell.angle_gamma   90.00
#
_symmetry.space_group_name_H-M   'P 1'
#
loop_
_entity.id
_entity.type
_entity.pdbx_description
1 polymer ?
#
loop_
_entity_poly.entity_id
_entity_poly.type
_entity_poly.pdbx_seq_one_letter_code
_entity_poly.pdbx_strand_id
1 'polypeptide(L)'
;MAAYRRKDKERTSASWKRYYQRKKRELYDKKRAYIAANPEKVRRWKRADYERHREAYIRRAASNGRSERAKLQRAIYYRTNKERIATRHREYAQRNQKKIAEYLRLYRLSTEGRASKKASDRRCAARVAAYKAEWARRNRERLSQYLCVYLRERSRSDPAFAMRLRLRSRLVRIIHRHMTGRGATAVIQELLGCSLSELVRHLESKFLPGMSWDNRNQWHVDHIKPLCAFDLTDPEQQAAAFHYSNLQPLWALDNMRKGGRWQPHR
;
A
#
# COMPACT_ATOMS: atom_id res chain seq x y z
N MET A 1 1.45 38.51 -62.06
CA MET A 1 0.10 37.97 -61.77
C MET A 1 -0.17 37.72 -60.27
N ALA A 2 0.72 37.09 -59.49
CA ALA A 2 0.47 36.76 -58.07
C ALA A 2 0.47 37.99 -57.11
N ALA A 3 1.33 38.98 -57.36
CA ALA A 3 1.39 40.22 -56.56
C ALA A 3 0.16 41.13 -56.76
N TYR A 4 -0.41 41.16 -57.96
CA TYR A 4 -1.61 41.94 -58.29
C TYR A 4 -2.86 41.35 -57.60
N ARG A 5 -3.02 40.01 -57.63
CA ARG A 5 -4.11 39.30 -56.91
C ARG A 5 -4.00 39.45 -55.39
N ARG A 6 -2.80 39.59 -54.80
CA ARG A 6 -2.61 39.87 -53.37
C ARG A 6 -3.04 41.29 -52.99
N LYS A 7 -2.57 42.32 -53.72
CA LYS A 7 -2.94 43.72 -53.47
C LYS A 7 -4.44 43.98 -53.64
N ASP A 8 -5.08 43.32 -54.59
CA ASP A 8 -6.52 43.44 -54.83
C ASP A 8 -7.36 42.77 -53.72
N LYS A 9 -6.89 41.63 -53.22
CA LYS A 9 -7.49 40.94 -52.06
C LYS A 9 -7.33 41.73 -50.76
N GLU A 10 -6.20 42.42 -50.58
CA GLU A 10 -5.95 43.32 -49.44
C GLU A 10 -6.80 44.60 -49.50
N ARG A 11 -6.94 45.23 -50.67
CA ARG A 11 -7.85 46.37 -50.87
C ARG A 11 -9.30 46.01 -50.64
N THR A 12 -9.75 44.87 -51.16
CA THR A 12 -11.11 44.35 -50.96
C THR A 12 -11.36 44.04 -49.48
N SER A 13 -10.38 43.45 -48.79
CA SER A 13 -10.42 43.18 -47.34
C SER A 13 -10.48 44.47 -46.51
N ALA A 14 -9.71 45.50 -46.87
CA ALA A 14 -9.71 46.79 -46.18
C ALA A 14 -11.03 47.57 -46.39
N SER A 15 -11.58 47.54 -47.60
CA SER A 15 -12.89 48.12 -47.92
C SER A 15 -14.01 47.44 -47.14
N TRP A 16 -14.03 46.11 -47.12
CA TRP A 16 -15.00 45.34 -46.36
C TRP A 16 -14.89 45.56 -44.85
N LYS A 17 -13.66 45.70 -44.30
CA LYS A 17 -13.45 46.05 -42.90
C LYS A 17 -14.05 47.41 -42.55
N ARG A 18 -13.84 48.45 -43.37
CA ARG A 18 -14.41 49.80 -43.16
C ARG A 18 -15.94 49.78 -43.24
N TYR A 19 -16.50 49.08 -44.22
CA TYR A 19 -17.94 48.86 -44.35
C TYR A 19 -18.51 48.13 -43.12
N TYR A 20 -17.89 47.02 -42.73
CA TYR A 20 -18.32 46.23 -41.58
C TYR A 20 -18.26 47.03 -40.28
N GLN A 21 -17.23 47.84 -40.06
CA GLN A 21 -17.13 48.72 -38.88
C GLN A 21 -18.29 49.73 -38.84
N ARG A 22 -18.63 50.36 -39.97
CA ARG A 22 -19.71 51.34 -40.06
C ARG A 22 -21.10 50.72 -39.90
N LYS A 23 -21.31 49.54 -40.45
CA LYS A 23 -22.62 48.84 -40.49
C LYS A 23 -22.75 47.73 -39.45
N LYS A 24 -21.79 47.59 -38.55
CA LYS A 24 -21.70 46.49 -37.58
C LYS A 24 -23.02 46.31 -36.84
N ARG A 25 -23.52 47.37 -36.20
CA ARG A 25 -24.72 47.35 -35.36
C ARG A 25 -25.94 46.87 -36.14
N GLU A 26 -26.20 47.48 -37.30
CA GLU A 26 -27.30 47.13 -38.19
C GLU A 26 -27.23 45.65 -38.64
N LEU A 27 -26.04 45.15 -38.97
CA LEU A 27 -25.83 43.74 -39.35
C LEU A 27 -26.06 42.79 -38.17
N TYR A 28 -25.68 43.18 -36.95
CA TYR A 28 -25.96 42.39 -35.75
C TYR A 28 -27.46 42.34 -35.43
N ASP A 29 -28.17 43.46 -35.57
CA ASP A 29 -29.60 43.53 -35.30
C ASP A 29 -30.38 42.70 -36.33
N LYS A 30 -30.05 42.81 -37.62
CA LYS A 30 -30.58 41.94 -38.68
C LYS A 30 -30.31 40.45 -38.41
N LYS A 31 -29.08 40.12 -37.99
CA LYS A 31 -28.70 38.73 -37.62
C LYS A 31 -29.51 38.23 -36.42
N ARG A 32 -29.70 39.06 -35.39
CA ARG A 32 -30.50 38.71 -34.22
C ARG A 32 -31.96 38.45 -34.60
N ALA A 33 -32.56 39.35 -35.38
CA ALA A 33 -33.93 39.20 -35.87
C ALA A 33 -34.10 37.90 -36.68
N TYR A 34 -33.14 37.61 -37.58
CA TYR A 34 -33.15 36.37 -38.35
C TYR A 34 -33.07 35.11 -37.47
N ILE A 35 -32.18 35.10 -36.47
CA ILE A 35 -32.05 33.96 -35.55
C ILE A 35 -33.33 33.75 -34.74
N ALA A 36 -33.96 34.85 -34.29
CA ALA A 36 -35.21 34.80 -33.55
C ALA A 36 -36.37 34.27 -34.42
N ALA A 37 -36.45 34.69 -35.68
CA ALA A 37 -37.47 34.24 -36.63
C ALA A 37 -37.24 32.80 -37.14
N ASN A 38 -36.02 32.26 -37.05
CA ASN A 38 -35.65 30.97 -37.64
C ASN A 38 -34.88 30.04 -36.68
N PRO A 39 -35.40 29.75 -35.47
CA PRO A 39 -34.65 29.05 -34.43
C PRO A 39 -34.25 27.62 -34.84
N GLU A 40 -35.16 26.86 -35.44
CA GLU A 40 -34.90 25.47 -35.84
C GLU A 40 -33.92 25.36 -37.01
N LYS A 41 -34.05 26.23 -38.02
CA LYS A 41 -33.12 26.30 -39.14
C LYS A 41 -31.69 26.59 -38.67
N VAL A 42 -31.54 27.52 -37.72
CA VAL A 42 -30.24 27.84 -37.13
C VAL A 42 -29.71 26.68 -36.27
N ARG A 43 -30.55 25.99 -35.50
CA ARG A 43 -30.15 24.81 -34.71
C ARG A 43 -29.62 23.69 -35.62
N ARG A 44 -30.36 23.35 -36.68
CA ARG A 44 -29.95 22.32 -37.66
C ARG A 44 -28.64 22.69 -38.35
N TRP A 45 -28.51 23.93 -38.80
CA TRP A 45 -27.28 24.42 -39.43
C TRP A 45 -26.08 24.37 -38.47
N LYS A 46 -26.24 24.83 -37.22
CA LYS A 46 -25.17 24.78 -36.21
C LYS A 46 -24.72 23.34 -35.91
N ARG A 47 -25.67 22.39 -35.87
CA ARG A 47 -25.36 20.98 -35.65
C ARG A 47 -24.55 20.40 -36.81
N ALA A 48 -25.02 20.60 -38.04
CA ALA A 48 -24.32 20.14 -39.24
C ALA A 48 -22.94 20.81 -39.42
N ASP A 49 -22.80 22.09 -39.07
CA ASP A 49 -21.51 22.78 -39.04
C ASP A 49 -20.56 22.19 -37.99
N TYR A 50 -21.05 21.97 -36.78
CA TYR A 50 -20.28 21.35 -35.71
C TYR A 50 -19.83 19.95 -36.07
N GLU A 51 -20.68 19.12 -36.68
CA GLU A 51 -20.32 17.77 -37.13
C GLU A 51 -19.22 17.80 -38.19
N ARG A 52 -19.34 18.67 -39.20
CA ARG A 52 -18.32 18.83 -40.26
C ARG A 52 -16.98 19.34 -39.75
N HIS A 53 -16.97 20.14 -38.68
CA HIS A 53 -15.77 20.80 -38.16
C HIS A 53 -15.39 20.38 -36.74
N ARG A 54 -15.94 19.26 -36.25
CA ARG A 54 -15.84 18.80 -34.86
C ARG A 54 -14.42 18.77 -34.35
N GLU A 55 -13.51 18.16 -35.11
CA GLU A 55 -12.12 18.00 -34.73
C GLU A 55 -11.34 19.33 -34.70
N ALA A 56 -11.63 20.25 -35.62
CA ALA A 56 -11.01 21.57 -35.64
C ALA A 56 -11.46 22.41 -34.44
N TYR A 57 -12.75 22.33 -34.07
CA TYR A 57 -13.27 22.97 -32.87
C TYR A 57 -12.67 22.39 -31.59
N ILE A 58 -12.57 21.06 -31.48
CA ILE A 58 -11.94 20.39 -30.33
C ILE A 58 -10.47 20.81 -30.19
N ARG A 59 -9.69 20.78 -31.28
CA ARG A 59 -8.28 21.21 -31.27
C ARG A 59 -8.11 22.67 -30.86
N ARG A 60 -8.94 23.57 -31.40
CA ARG A 60 -8.91 25.00 -31.04
C ARG A 60 -9.29 25.23 -29.58
N ALA A 61 -10.31 24.54 -29.08
CA ALA A 61 -10.71 24.62 -27.68
C ALA A 61 -9.60 24.11 -26.73
N ALA A 62 -8.94 23.00 -27.09
CA ALA A 62 -7.82 22.46 -26.32
C ALA A 62 -6.63 23.43 -26.27
N SER A 63 -6.32 24.11 -27.37
CA SER A 63 -5.25 25.12 -27.43
C SER A 63 -5.58 26.37 -26.60
N ASN A 64 -6.78 26.94 -26.78
CA ASN A 64 -7.22 28.13 -26.04
C ASN A 64 -7.35 27.85 -24.53
N GLY A 65 -7.68 26.63 -24.14
CA GLY A 65 -7.75 26.20 -22.74
C GLY A 65 -6.39 26.23 -22.01
N ARG A 66 -5.28 26.10 -22.74
CA ARG A 66 -3.91 26.04 -22.18
C ARG A 66 -3.26 27.41 -21.95
N SER A 67 -3.80 28.48 -22.54
CA SER A 67 -3.29 29.84 -22.34
C SER A 67 -3.42 30.30 -20.87
N GLU A 68 -2.38 30.94 -20.33
CA GLU A 68 -2.38 31.48 -18.96
C GLU A 68 -3.53 32.47 -18.72
N ARG A 69 -3.85 33.30 -19.71
CA ARG A 69 -5.00 34.22 -19.65
C ARG A 69 -6.32 33.47 -19.44
N ALA A 70 -6.51 32.35 -20.14
CA ALA A 70 -7.71 31.54 -20.01
C ALA A 70 -7.76 30.79 -18.66
N LYS A 71 -6.61 30.36 -18.13
CA LYS A 71 -6.51 29.78 -16.78
C LYS A 71 -6.91 30.80 -15.71
N LEU A 72 -6.36 32.01 -15.79
CA LEU A 72 -6.65 33.10 -14.85
C LEU A 72 -8.13 33.50 -14.89
N GLN A 73 -8.71 33.65 -16.08
CA GLN A 73 -10.14 33.96 -16.24
C GLN A 73 -11.04 32.86 -15.63
N ARG A 74 -10.70 31.58 -15.81
CA ARG A 74 -11.42 30.48 -15.15
C ARG A 74 -11.27 30.55 -13.63
N ALA A 75 -10.07 30.80 -13.12
CA ALA A 75 -9.83 30.92 -11.68
C ALA A 75 -10.65 32.06 -11.05
N ILE A 76 -10.69 33.23 -11.69
CA ILE A 76 -11.51 34.37 -11.27
C ILE A 76 -12.99 33.99 -11.31
N TYR A 77 -13.46 33.35 -12.38
CA TYR A 77 -14.85 32.90 -12.49
C TYR A 77 -15.23 31.90 -11.38
N TYR A 78 -14.41 30.87 -11.13
CA TYR A 78 -14.66 29.90 -10.06
C TYR A 78 -14.66 30.56 -8.68
N ARG A 79 -13.73 31.49 -8.43
CA ARG A 79 -13.65 32.22 -7.15
C ARG A 79 -14.90 33.09 -6.92
N THR A 80 -15.27 33.88 -7.91
CA THR A 80 -16.42 34.81 -7.85
C THR A 80 -17.78 34.10 -7.84
N ASN A 81 -17.86 32.86 -8.34
CA ASN A 81 -19.13 32.13 -8.45
C ASN A 81 -19.16 30.85 -7.60
N LYS A 82 -18.24 30.70 -6.64
CA LYS A 82 -18.04 29.48 -5.84
C LYS A 82 -19.35 28.97 -5.23
N GLU A 83 -20.10 29.84 -4.58
CA GLU A 83 -21.34 29.48 -3.88
C GLU A 83 -22.46 29.09 -4.84
N ARG A 84 -22.60 29.83 -5.95
CA ARG A 84 -23.58 29.52 -6.99
C ARG A 84 -23.31 28.16 -7.63
N ILE A 85 -22.04 27.86 -7.91
CA ILE A 85 -21.60 26.57 -8.45
C ILE A 85 -21.88 25.45 -7.44
N ALA A 86 -21.53 25.66 -6.16
CA ALA A 86 -21.78 24.68 -5.10
C ALA A 86 -23.27 24.38 -4.91
N THR A 87 -24.13 25.41 -4.91
CA THR A 87 -25.58 25.24 -4.79
C THR A 87 -26.15 24.47 -5.98
N ARG A 88 -25.75 24.83 -7.20
CA ARG A 88 -26.12 24.07 -8.41
C ARG A 88 -25.66 22.62 -8.34
N HIS A 89 -24.45 22.34 -7.85
CA HIS A 89 -23.95 20.97 -7.70
C HIS A 89 -24.75 20.18 -6.67
N ARG A 90 -25.13 20.81 -5.54
CA ARG A 90 -25.99 20.20 -4.52
C ARG A 90 -27.36 19.83 -5.08
N GLU A 91 -28.03 20.76 -5.76
CA GLU A 91 -29.32 20.51 -6.42
C GLU A 91 -29.23 19.39 -7.45
N TYR A 92 -28.18 19.39 -8.27
CA TYR A 92 -27.95 18.34 -9.25
C TYR A 92 -27.74 16.97 -8.57
N ALA A 93 -26.93 16.92 -7.51
CA ALA A 93 -26.67 15.70 -6.77
C ALA A 93 -27.94 15.15 -6.11
N GLN A 94 -28.78 16.02 -5.53
CA GLN A 94 -30.08 15.63 -4.97
C GLN A 94 -31.02 15.08 -6.05
N ARG A 95 -31.23 15.83 -7.14
CA ARG A 95 -32.13 15.40 -8.23
C ARG A 95 -31.66 14.12 -8.92
N ASN A 96 -30.36 13.85 -8.94
CA ASN A 96 -29.77 12.70 -9.64
C ASN A 96 -29.19 11.64 -8.68
N GLN A 97 -29.59 11.65 -7.41
CA GLN A 97 -29.00 10.80 -6.38
C GLN A 97 -28.98 9.31 -6.78
N LYS A 98 -30.10 8.78 -7.28
CA LYS A 98 -30.23 7.38 -7.71
C LYS A 98 -29.29 7.05 -8.87
N LYS A 99 -29.26 7.90 -9.91
CA LYS A 99 -28.38 7.74 -11.08
C LYS A 99 -26.90 7.81 -10.71
N ILE A 100 -26.53 8.72 -9.80
CA ILE A 100 -25.16 8.84 -9.31
C ILE A 100 -24.77 7.59 -8.51
N ALA A 101 -25.64 7.10 -7.63
CA ALA A 101 -25.37 5.89 -6.85
C ALA A 101 -25.19 4.66 -7.74
N GLU A 102 -26.05 4.48 -8.75
CA GLU A 102 -25.95 3.39 -9.72
C GLU A 102 -24.67 3.48 -10.55
N TYR A 103 -24.35 4.66 -11.08
CA TYR A 103 -23.09 4.91 -11.78
C TYR A 103 -21.87 4.57 -10.90
N LEU A 104 -21.86 5.02 -9.64
CA LEU A 104 -20.77 4.73 -8.70
C LEU A 104 -20.67 3.24 -8.38
N ARG A 105 -21.81 2.52 -8.29
CA ARG A 105 -21.85 1.07 -8.12
C ARG A 105 -21.21 0.35 -9.31
N LEU A 106 -21.62 0.70 -10.53
CA LEU A 106 -21.08 0.11 -11.76
C LEU A 106 -19.60 0.45 -11.93
N TYR A 107 -19.21 1.70 -11.68
CA TYR A 107 -17.82 2.13 -11.72
C TYR A 107 -16.96 1.34 -10.73
N ARG A 108 -17.42 1.12 -9.50
CA ARG A 108 -16.69 0.33 -8.50
C ARG A 108 -16.45 -1.12 -8.95
N LEU A 109 -17.42 -1.72 -9.66
CA LEU A 109 -17.32 -3.08 -10.18
C LEU A 109 -16.49 -3.16 -11.48
N SER A 110 -16.38 -2.06 -12.20
CA SER A 110 -15.58 -1.96 -13.43
C SER A 110 -14.10 -2.30 -13.18
N THR A 111 -13.41 -2.67 -14.25
CA THR A 111 -11.96 -2.89 -14.24
C THR A 111 -11.19 -1.65 -13.79
N GLU A 112 -11.60 -0.47 -14.28
CA GLU A 112 -11.00 0.81 -13.94
C GLU A 112 -11.18 1.17 -12.46
N GLY A 113 -12.39 1.00 -11.92
CA GLY A 113 -12.66 1.29 -10.51
C GLY A 113 -11.88 0.37 -9.56
N ARG A 114 -11.80 -0.92 -9.88
CA ARG A 114 -10.98 -1.88 -9.12
C ARG A 114 -9.49 -1.54 -9.16
N ALA A 115 -8.96 -1.16 -10.33
CA ALA A 115 -7.57 -0.73 -10.47
C ALA A 115 -7.28 0.55 -9.68
N SER A 116 -8.18 1.54 -9.74
CA SER A 116 -8.08 2.79 -8.98
C SER A 116 -8.10 2.54 -7.46
N LYS A 117 -8.99 1.68 -6.97
CA LYS A 117 -9.06 1.27 -5.56
C LYS A 117 -7.77 0.58 -5.11
N LYS A 118 -7.28 -0.40 -5.88
CA LYS A 118 -6.01 -1.10 -5.60
C LYS A 118 -4.82 -0.14 -5.54
N ALA A 119 -4.75 0.83 -6.45
CA ALA A 119 -3.71 1.86 -6.44
C ALA A 119 -3.82 2.79 -5.22
N SER A 120 -5.05 3.18 -4.85
CA SER A 120 -5.30 3.98 -3.65
C SER A 120 -4.91 3.24 -2.36
N ASP A 121 -5.28 1.96 -2.25
CA ASP A 121 -4.97 1.14 -1.08
C ASP A 121 -3.46 0.92 -0.95
N ARG A 122 -2.74 0.71 -2.06
CA ARG A 122 -1.26 0.68 -2.07
C ARG A 122 -0.64 1.99 -1.60
N ARG A 123 -1.11 3.15 -2.12
CA ARG A 123 -0.65 4.47 -1.67
C ARG A 123 -0.94 4.69 -0.19
N CYS A 124 -2.11 4.24 0.28
CA CYS A 124 -2.50 4.33 1.69
C CYS A 124 -1.61 3.43 2.55
N ALA A 125 -1.37 2.18 2.14
CA ALA A 125 -0.52 1.23 2.84
C ALA A 125 0.93 1.73 2.94
N ALA A 126 1.50 2.23 1.84
CA ALA A 126 2.83 2.82 1.83
C ALA A 126 2.92 4.04 2.77
N ARG A 127 1.92 4.92 2.74
CA ARG A 127 1.86 6.09 3.63
C ARG A 127 1.72 5.69 5.10
N VAL A 128 0.87 4.70 5.40
CA VAL A 128 0.68 4.17 6.76
C VAL A 128 1.97 3.50 7.24
N ALA A 129 2.64 2.73 6.40
CA ALA A 129 3.92 2.12 6.72
C ALA A 129 5.00 3.18 7.01
N ALA A 130 5.11 4.22 6.16
CA ALA A 130 6.02 5.33 6.37
C ALA A 130 5.74 6.09 7.68
N TYR A 131 4.46 6.37 7.96
CA TYR A 131 4.05 6.98 9.23
C TYR A 131 4.43 6.12 10.43
N LYS A 132 4.14 4.81 10.39
CA LYS A 132 4.50 3.87 11.47
C LYS A 132 6.03 3.79 11.67
N ALA A 133 6.80 3.76 10.58
CA ALA A 133 8.26 3.75 10.64
C ALA A 133 8.81 5.03 11.29
N GLU A 134 8.31 6.20 10.87
CA GLU A 134 8.73 7.48 11.43
C GLU A 134 8.33 7.64 12.90
N TRP A 135 7.12 7.17 13.26
CA TRP A 135 6.69 7.13 14.65
C TRP A 135 7.59 6.22 15.49
N ALA A 136 7.92 5.01 15.00
CA ALA A 136 8.81 4.08 15.68
C ALA A 136 10.24 4.63 15.82
N ARG A 137 10.73 5.37 14.81
CA ARG A 137 12.04 6.04 14.84
C ARG A 137 12.09 7.10 15.94
N ARG A 138 11.07 7.97 16.01
CA ARG A 138 10.99 9.04 17.03
C ARG A 138 10.77 8.50 18.44
N ASN A 139 10.04 7.39 18.57
CA ASN A 139 9.71 6.77 19.85
C ASN A 139 10.59 5.55 20.16
N ARG A 140 11.79 5.47 19.58
CA ARG A 140 12.65 4.28 19.67
C ARG A 140 12.97 3.89 21.10
N GLU A 141 13.35 4.87 21.93
CA GLU A 141 13.73 4.63 23.33
C GLU A 141 12.53 4.14 24.15
N ARG A 142 11.40 4.85 24.04
CA ARG A 142 10.14 4.47 24.69
C ARG A 142 9.68 3.06 24.28
N LEU A 143 9.76 2.75 22.98
CA LEU A 143 9.41 1.44 22.46
C LEU A 143 10.37 0.35 22.97
N SER A 144 11.67 0.65 23.03
CA SER A 144 12.69 -0.26 23.56
C SER A 144 12.50 -0.54 25.05
N GLN A 145 12.23 0.50 25.86
CA GLN A 145 11.94 0.37 27.29
C GLN A 145 10.67 -0.47 27.52
N TYR A 146 9.57 -0.14 26.83
CA TYR A 146 8.32 -0.89 26.88
C TYR A 146 8.53 -2.37 26.48
N LEU A 147 9.19 -2.62 25.35
CA LEU A 147 9.44 -3.98 24.88
C LEU A 147 10.34 -4.76 25.84
N CYS A 148 11.35 -4.13 26.44
CA CYS A 148 12.23 -4.77 27.43
C CYS A 148 11.42 -5.26 28.65
N VAL A 149 10.57 -4.40 29.21
CA VAL A 149 9.70 -4.74 30.34
C VAL A 149 8.72 -5.83 29.95
N TYR A 150 7.98 -5.64 28.85
CA TYR A 150 6.99 -6.60 28.36
C TYR A 150 7.59 -7.98 28.08
N LEU A 151 8.73 -8.04 27.37
CA LEU A 151 9.38 -9.30 27.03
C LEU A 151 9.91 -9.99 28.29
N ARG A 152 10.43 -9.24 29.27
CA ARG A 152 10.91 -9.78 30.55
C ARG A 152 9.76 -10.38 31.35
N GLU A 153 8.68 -9.64 31.53
CA GLU A 153 7.50 -10.08 32.30
C GLU A 153 6.86 -11.30 31.64
N ARG A 154 6.57 -11.21 30.34
CA ARG A 154 5.96 -12.32 29.61
C ARG A 154 6.85 -13.56 29.56
N SER A 155 8.18 -13.41 29.50
CA SER A 155 9.10 -14.55 29.53
C SER A 155 9.24 -15.18 30.92
N ARG A 156 8.89 -14.46 32.00
CA ARG A 156 8.82 -15.04 33.35
C ARG A 156 7.50 -15.79 33.54
N SER A 157 6.38 -15.23 33.08
CA SER A 157 5.07 -15.83 33.24
C SER A 157 4.76 -16.96 32.25
N ASP A 158 5.35 -16.94 31.05
CA ASP A 158 5.10 -17.92 29.97
C ASP A 158 6.43 -18.58 29.55
N PRO A 159 6.74 -19.76 30.14
CA PRO A 159 7.95 -20.49 29.83
C PRO A 159 8.07 -20.94 28.36
N ALA A 160 6.94 -21.24 27.71
CA ALA A 160 6.90 -21.60 26.29
C ALA A 160 7.26 -20.41 25.40
N PHE A 161 6.80 -19.21 25.76
CA PHE A 161 7.21 -17.97 25.11
C PHE A 161 8.70 -17.69 25.29
N ALA A 162 9.22 -17.89 26.51
CA ALA A 162 10.64 -17.74 26.78
C ALA A 162 11.50 -18.72 25.96
N MET A 163 11.08 -19.99 25.89
CA MET A 163 11.76 -21.02 25.10
C MET A 163 11.75 -20.68 23.60
N ARG A 164 10.59 -20.25 23.08
CA ARG A 164 10.43 -19.80 21.69
C ARG A 164 11.38 -18.69 21.31
N LEU A 165 11.50 -17.65 22.13
CA LEU A 165 12.38 -16.51 21.89
C LEU A 165 13.86 -16.92 21.82
N ARG A 166 14.29 -17.79 22.74
CA ARG A 166 15.68 -18.27 22.80
C ARG A 166 16.03 -19.14 21.60
N LEU A 167 15.18 -20.13 21.28
CA LEU A 167 15.37 -21.01 20.13
C LEU A 167 15.35 -20.22 18.82
N ARG A 168 14.38 -19.30 18.67
CA ARG A 168 14.30 -18.42 17.50
C ARG A 168 15.53 -17.54 17.36
N SER A 169 16.02 -16.92 18.43
CA SER A 169 17.22 -16.07 18.36
C SER A 169 18.46 -16.85 17.92
N ARG A 170 18.64 -18.09 18.41
CA ARG A 170 19.76 -18.96 18.02
C ARG A 170 19.64 -19.39 16.55
N LEU A 171 18.45 -19.81 16.14
CA LEU A 171 18.24 -20.31 14.79
C LEU A 171 18.21 -19.22 13.73
N VAL A 172 17.67 -18.04 14.02
CA VAL A 172 17.79 -16.87 13.12
C VAL A 172 19.25 -16.54 12.87
N ARG A 173 20.12 -16.62 13.89
CA ARG A 173 21.57 -16.43 13.73
C ARG A 173 22.21 -17.51 12.85
N ILE A 174 21.79 -18.76 13.00
CA ILE A 174 22.28 -19.89 12.19
C ILE A 174 21.77 -19.78 10.74
N ILE A 175 20.49 -19.51 10.54
CA ILE A 175 19.84 -19.33 9.24
C ILE A 175 20.48 -18.15 8.49
N HIS A 176 20.64 -16.99 9.13
CA HIS A 176 21.33 -15.86 8.47
C HIS A 176 22.80 -16.16 8.12
N ARG A 177 23.45 -17.09 8.82
CA ARG A 177 24.84 -17.48 8.57
C ARG A 177 24.97 -18.59 7.51
N HIS A 178 23.98 -19.48 7.38
CA HIS A 178 24.13 -20.73 6.63
C HIS A 178 22.95 -21.10 5.71
N MET A 179 21.78 -20.46 5.84
CA MET A 179 20.57 -20.83 5.09
C MET A 179 19.72 -19.61 4.70
N THR A 180 19.76 -19.20 3.45
CA THR A 180 18.86 -18.15 2.93
C THR A 180 17.49 -18.74 2.56
N GLY A 181 16.40 -18.23 3.17
CA GLY A 181 15.04 -18.35 2.60
C GLY A 181 13.98 -19.14 3.38
N ARG A 182 14.28 -19.76 4.53
CA ARG A 182 13.27 -20.48 5.35
C ARG A 182 12.87 -19.74 6.63
N GLY A 183 11.61 -19.90 7.05
CA GLY A 183 11.09 -19.30 8.29
C GLY A 183 11.57 -20.04 9.53
N ALA A 184 12.24 -19.33 10.46
CA ALA A 184 12.88 -19.92 11.65
C ALA A 184 11.95 -20.78 12.53
N THR A 185 10.66 -20.45 12.61
CA THR A 185 9.71 -21.19 13.46
C THR A 185 9.36 -22.57 12.91
N ALA A 186 9.20 -22.68 11.58
CA ALA A 186 8.92 -23.97 10.95
C ALA A 186 10.11 -24.92 11.08
N VAL A 187 11.32 -24.40 10.85
CA VAL A 187 12.58 -25.14 11.02
C VAL A 187 12.78 -25.63 12.46
N ILE A 188 12.41 -24.82 13.46
CA ILE A 188 12.45 -25.23 14.88
C ILE A 188 11.59 -26.47 15.12
N GLN A 189 10.35 -26.46 14.64
CA GLN A 189 9.40 -27.54 14.90
C GLN A 189 9.79 -28.82 14.16
N GLU A 190 10.30 -28.69 12.94
CA GLU A 190 10.84 -29.78 12.14
C GLU A 190 12.03 -30.45 12.83
N LEU A 191 13.02 -29.66 13.28
CA LEU A 191 14.21 -30.19 13.97
C LEU A 191 13.90 -30.82 15.32
N LEU A 192 12.98 -30.24 16.09
CA LEU A 192 12.60 -30.76 17.40
C LEU A 192 11.70 -31.99 17.32
N GLY A 193 11.01 -32.22 16.19
CA GLY A 193 10.00 -33.26 16.04
C GLY A 193 8.74 -33.06 16.88
N CYS A 194 8.55 -31.87 17.46
CA CYS A 194 7.35 -31.50 18.22
C CYS A 194 7.10 -29.99 18.21
N SER A 195 5.91 -29.60 18.69
CA SER A 195 5.62 -28.20 18.99
C SER A 195 6.36 -27.72 20.24
N LEU A 196 6.60 -26.42 20.34
CA LEU A 196 7.24 -25.83 21.52
C LEU A 196 6.45 -26.05 22.83
N SER A 197 5.13 -26.11 22.74
CA SER A 197 4.26 -26.45 23.87
C SER A 197 4.42 -27.89 24.33
N GLU A 198 4.70 -28.81 23.42
CA GLU A 198 5.01 -30.20 23.75
C GLU A 198 6.40 -30.33 24.36
N LEU A 199 7.40 -29.64 23.81
CA LEU A 199 8.74 -29.60 24.38
C LEU A 199 8.74 -29.08 25.82
N VAL A 200 7.98 -28.01 26.11
CA VAL A 200 7.87 -27.48 27.47
C VAL A 200 7.29 -28.50 28.43
N ARG A 201 6.17 -29.15 28.07
CA ARG A 201 5.56 -30.21 28.87
C ARG A 201 6.51 -31.40 29.07
N HIS A 202 7.27 -31.75 28.04
CA HIS A 202 8.26 -32.83 28.11
C HIS A 202 9.44 -32.50 29.04
N LEU A 203 9.90 -31.25 29.06
CA LEU A 203 10.94 -30.82 29.98
C LEU A 203 10.41 -30.72 31.42
N GLU A 204 9.21 -30.16 31.60
CA GLU A 204 8.53 -30.09 32.90
C GLU A 204 8.37 -31.48 33.53
N SER A 205 7.96 -32.48 32.75
CA SER A 205 7.79 -33.85 33.25
C SER A 205 9.10 -34.52 33.66
N LYS A 206 10.25 -33.97 33.27
CA LYS A 206 11.59 -34.44 33.62
C LYS A 206 12.28 -33.61 34.70
N PHE A 207 11.60 -32.62 35.30
CA PHE A 207 12.19 -31.78 36.35
C PHE A 207 12.61 -32.59 37.56
N LEU A 208 13.84 -32.33 38.01
CA LEU A 208 14.38 -32.86 39.27
C LEU A 208 13.86 -32.04 40.45
N PRO A 209 13.90 -32.58 41.69
CA PRO A 209 13.50 -31.83 42.88
C PRO A 209 14.16 -30.45 42.94
N GLY A 210 13.33 -29.43 43.15
CA GLY A 210 13.76 -28.02 43.18
C GLY A 210 13.88 -27.34 41.82
N MET A 211 13.72 -28.03 40.68
CA MET A 211 13.65 -27.38 39.37
C MET A 211 12.27 -26.77 39.13
N SER A 212 12.26 -25.53 38.63
CA SER A 212 11.06 -24.88 38.13
C SER A 212 11.42 -23.94 36.98
N TRP A 213 10.41 -23.36 36.35
CA TRP A 213 10.67 -22.30 35.37
C TRP A 213 11.14 -20.99 36.01
N ASP A 214 10.83 -20.76 37.29
CA ASP A 214 11.27 -19.56 38.01
C ASP A 214 12.78 -19.54 38.19
N ASN A 215 13.40 -20.71 38.41
CA ASN A 215 14.85 -20.87 38.50
C ASN A 215 15.49 -21.39 37.21
N ARG A 216 14.88 -21.13 36.05
CA ARG A 216 15.38 -21.53 34.73
C ARG A 216 16.84 -21.13 34.46
N ASN A 217 17.37 -20.09 35.10
CA ASN A 217 18.77 -19.68 34.98
C ASN A 217 19.76 -20.63 35.67
N GLN A 218 19.29 -21.55 36.51
CA GLN A 218 20.12 -22.49 37.26
C GLN A 218 20.28 -23.85 36.57
N TRP A 219 19.44 -24.15 35.56
CA TRP A 219 19.49 -25.40 34.81
C TRP A 219 19.52 -25.17 33.29
N HIS A 220 20.05 -26.14 32.55
CA HIS A 220 20.21 -26.13 31.10
C HIS A 220 19.34 -27.19 30.44
N VAL A 221 19.02 -26.97 29.16
CA VAL A 221 18.49 -28.04 28.31
C VAL A 221 19.70 -28.77 27.77
N ASP A 222 19.87 -29.99 28.23
CA ASP A 222 20.96 -30.90 27.90
C ASP A 222 20.49 -31.97 26.91
N HIS A 223 21.42 -32.57 26.17
CA HIS A 223 21.14 -33.72 25.32
C HIS A 223 21.46 -35.00 26.08
N ILE A 224 20.51 -35.92 26.21
CA ILE A 224 20.67 -37.22 26.90
C ILE A 224 21.87 -37.94 26.29
N LYS A 225 21.82 -38.22 24.97
CA LYS A 225 22.98 -38.56 24.17
C LYS A 225 23.61 -37.25 23.65
N PRO A 226 24.87 -36.95 24.02
CA PRO A 226 25.53 -35.70 23.67
C PRO A 226 25.82 -35.64 22.17
N LEU A 227 25.87 -34.42 21.64
CA LEU A 227 26.05 -34.18 20.20
C LEU A 227 27.35 -34.79 19.65
N CYS A 228 28.41 -34.88 20.46
CA CYS A 228 29.68 -35.49 20.05
C CYS A 228 29.60 -37.01 19.83
N ALA A 229 28.51 -37.66 20.24
CA ALA A 229 28.27 -39.09 20.02
C ALA A 229 27.40 -39.37 18.79
N PHE A 230 27.04 -38.34 18.01
CA PHE A 230 26.32 -38.46 16.75
C PHE A 230 27.22 -38.04 15.58
N ASP A 231 27.03 -38.68 14.43
CA ASP A 231 27.49 -38.12 13.17
C ASP A 231 26.47 -37.08 12.67
N LEU A 232 26.84 -35.80 12.76
CA LEU A 232 25.96 -34.70 12.37
C LEU A 232 25.95 -34.42 10.86
N THR A 233 26.73 -35.17 10.08
CA THR A 233 26.69 -35.12 8.61
C THR A 233 25.55 -35.97 8.03
N ASP A 234 25.11 -36.97 8.79
CA ASP A 234 23.96 -37.81 8.49
C ASP A 234 22.65 -37.12 8.92
N PRO A 235 21.72 -36.83 7.99
CA PRO A 235 20.44 -36.18 8.31
C PRO A 235 19.58 -36.93 9.33
N GLU A 236 19.61 -38.27 9.36
CA GLU A 236 18.80 -39.05 10.30
C GLU A 236 19.37 -38.94 11.72
N GLN A 237 20.68 -39.08 11.87
CA GLN A 237 21.36 -38.88 13.15
C GLN A 237 21.28 -37.43 13.62
N GLN A 238 21.31 -36.47 12.70
CA GLN A 238 21.10 -35.06 13.02
C GLN A 238 19.69 -34.82 13.57
N ALA A 239 18.66 -35.37 12.90
CA ALA A 239 17.28 -35.26 13.38
C ALA A 239 17.13 -35.92 14.76
N ALA A 240 17.67 -37.12 14.96
CA ALA A 240 17.66 -37.81 16.25
C ALA A 240 18.41 -37.03 17.36
N ALA A 241 19.52 -36.38 17.01
CA ALA A 241 20.30 -35.59 17.95
C ALA A 241 19.51 -34.40 18.51
N PHE A 242 18.73 -33.71 17.67
CA PHE A 242 17.96 -32.52 18.06
C PHE A 242 16.50 -32.79 18.43
N HIS A 243 16.02 -34.02 18.26
CA HIS A 243 14.66 -34.42 18.59
C HIS A 243 14.36 -34.26 20.08
N TYR A 244 13.13 -33.85 20.43
CA TYR A 244 12.74 -33.54 21.80
C TYR A 244 12.96 -34.68 22.79
N SER A 245 12.86 -35.93 22.33
CA SER A 245 13.09 -37.13 23.15
C SER A 245 14.53 -37.27 23.62
N ASN A 246 15.49 -36.66 22.92
CA ASN A 246 16.89 -36.62 23.32
C ASN A 246 17.20 -35.42 24.23
N LEU A 247 16.22 -34.58 24.58
CA LEU A 247 16.43 -33.40 25.42
C LEU A 247 15.99 -33.66 26.86
N GLN A 248 16.75 -33.12 27.81
CA GLN A 248 16.43 -33.20 29.24
C GLN A 248 16.79 -31.90 29.99
N PRO A 249 16.07 -31.55 31.06
CA PRO A 249 16.52 -30.53 32.00
C PRO A 249 17.65 -31.11 32.86
N LEU A 250 18.74 -30.36 33.03
CA LEU A 250 19.85 -30.74 33.90
C LEU A 250 20.40 -29.50 34.59
N TRP A 251 20.72 -29.58 35.89
CA TRP A 251 21.32 -28.45 36.60
C TRP A 251 22.59 -27.99 35.88
N ALA A 252 22.82 -26.69 35.80
CA ALA A 252 23.92 -26.14 35.01
C ALA A 252 25.27 -26.71 35.45
N LEU A 253 25.46 -26.89 36.76
CA LEU A 253 26.66 -27.50 37.33
C LEU A 253 26.82 -28.96 36.91
N ASP A 254 25.75 -29.74 36.97
CA ASP A 254 25.77 -31.17 36.57
C ASP A 254 25.95 -31.33 35.07
N ASN A 255 25.39 -30.44 34.27
CA ASN A 255 25.62 -30.41 32.82
C ASN A 255 27.07 -30.12 32.47
N MET A 256 27.70 -29.16 33.16
CA MET A 256 29.13 -28.87 33.00
C MET A 256 29.99 -30.05 33.44
N ARG A 257 29.62 -30.73 34.53
CA ARG A 257 30.28 -31.95 35.00
C ARG A 257 30.07 -33.11 34.03
N LYS A 258 28.90 -33.28 33.41
CA LYS A 258 28.62 -34.35 32.44
C LYS A 258 29.54 -34.23 31.23
N GLY A 259 29.63 -33.04 30.65
CA GLY A 259 30.39 -32.81 29.42
C GLY A 259 29.89 -33.70 28.27
N GLY A 260 30.80 -34.24 27.46
CA GLY A 260 30.48 -35.15 26.36
C GLY A 260 30.34 -36.62 26.75
N ARG A 261 30.30 -36.95 28.05
CA ARG A 261 30.25 -38.34 28.51
C ARG A 261 28.85 -38.91 28.36
N TRP A 262 28.75 -40.05 27.68
CA TRP A 262 27.52 -40.81 27.51
C TRP A 262 27.78 -42.28 27.77
N GLN A 263 26.94 -42.87 28.60
CA GLN A 263 26.90 -44.32 28.76
C GLN A 263 25.57 -44.80 28.17
N PRO A 264 25.59 -45.76 27.21
CA PRO A 264 24.38 -46.20 26.52
C PRO A 264 23.39 -46.97 27.44
N HIS A 265 23.71 -47.21 28.71
CA HIS A 265 22.94 -48.08 29.60
C HIS A 265 22.81 -47.50 31.02
N ARG A 266 21.66 -46.89 31.32
CA ARG A 266 21.02 -46.90 32.65
C ARG A 266 19.52 -46.79 32.46
#